data_AF-A0A2V5JN01-F1
#
_entry.id   AF-A0A2V5JN01-F1
#
_cell.length_a   1.000
_cell.length_b   1.000
_cell.length_c   1.000
_cell.angle_alpha   90.00
_cell.angle_beta   90.00
_cell.angle_gamma   90.00
#
_symmetry.space_group_name_H-M   'P 1'
#
loop_
_entity.id
_entity.type
_entity.pdbx_description
1 polymer ?
#
loop_
_entity_poly.entity_id
_entity_poly.type
_entity_poly.pdbx_seq_one_letter_code
_entity_poly.pdbx_strand_id
1 'polypeptide(L)'
;MPREFKPVRFFVLMGVAAFVVCGVTVFYTHRAAHGRTAEERAAYEIGEKAGEQSPRDAKLPSAAELNMMAQKYLEHQGAGDELRNLSPAGGLQARKQAFEKGYTDGFRKTHPQQ
;
A
#
# COMPACT_ATOMS: atom_id res chain seq x y z
N MET A 1 28.13 -41.03 9.31
CA MET A 1 27.06 -41.11 10.32
C MET A 1 25.73 -40.80 9.63
N PRO A 2 24.81 -41.77 9.50
CA PRO A 2 23.49 -41.48 8.94
C PRO A 2 22.75 -40.59 9.95
N ARG A 3 22.33 -39.39 9.50
CA ARG A 3 21.49 -38.51 10.32
C ARG A 3 20.17 -39.25 10.54
N GLU A 4 19.87 -39.67 11.77
CA GLU A 4 18.58 -40.28 12.11
C GLU A 4 17.45 -39.36 11.66
N PHE A 5 16.66 -39.84 10.70
CA PHE A 5 15.50 -39.12 10.24
C PHE A 5 14.47 -39.11 11.36
N LYS A 6 14.33 -37.96 12.04
CA LYS A 6 13.31 -37.74 13.06
C LYS A 6 12.07 -37.16 12.39
N PRO A 7 11.04 -37.98 12.08
CA PRO A 7 9.87 -37.54 11.32
C PRO A 7 9.15 -36.38 12.02
N VAL A 8 9.07 -36.38 13.35
CA VAL A 8 8.47 -35.29 14.13
C VAL A 8 9.17 -33.95 13.87
N ARG A 9 10.51 -33.94 13.86
CA ARG A 9 11.28 -32.71 13.58
C ARG A 9 11.08 -32.25 12.14
N PHE A 10 10.95 -33.18 11.21
CA PHE A 10 10.70 -32.87 9.80
C PHE A 10 9.31 -32.25 9.59
N PHE A 11 8.26 -32.81 10.18
CA PHE A 11 6.91 -32.24 10.11
C PHE A 11 6.82 -30.86 10.76
N VAL A 12 7.49 -30.66 11.90
CA VAL A 12 7.56 -29.34 12.55
C VAL A 12 8.25 -28.32 11.64
N LEU A 13 9.39 -28.68 11.03
CA LEU A 13 10.09 -27.80 10.10
C LEU A 13 9.24 -27.49 8.85
N MET A 14 8.53 -28.47 8.31
CA MET A 14 7.62 -28.27 7.18
C MET A 14 6.43 -27.39 7.53
N GLY A 15 5.85 -27.55 8.72
CA GLY A 15 4.78 -26.70 9.22
C GLY A 15 5.23 -25.24 9.40
N VAL A 16 6.40 -25.02 10.01
CA VAL A 16 6.99 -23.69 10.14
C VAL A 16 7.27 -23.07 8.78
N ALA A 17 7.85 -23.83 7.85
CA ALA A 17 8.12 -23.35 6.49
C ALA A 17 6.82 -22.95 5.76
N ALA A 18 5.77 -23.77 5.86
CA ALA A 18 4.47 -23.47 5.27
C ALA A 18 3.86 -22.20 5.88
N PHE A 19 3.96 -22.02 7.20
CA PHE A 19 3.44 -20.83 7.88
C PHE A 19 4.18 -19.56 7.47
N VAL A 20 5.52 -19.63 7.34
CA VAL A 20 6.33 -18.52 6.84
C VAL A 20 5.95 -18.19 5.40
N VAL A 21 5.85 -19.18 4.51
CA VAL A 21 5.49 -18.96 3.11
C VAL A 21 4.08 -18.36 2.99
N CYS A 22 3.09 -18.91 3.69
CA CYS A 22 1.73 -18.37 3.69
C CYS A 22 1.64 -16.96 4.31
N GLY A 23 2.36 -16.70 5.40
CA GLY A 23 2.40 -15.38 6.01
C GLY A 23 3.00 -14.34 5.07
N VAL A 24 4.09 -14.70 4.39
CA VAL A 24 4.75 -13.84 3.40
C VAL A 24 3.84 -13.57 2.20
N THR A 25 3.16 -14.58 1.64
CA THR A 25 2.25 -14.38 0.50
C THR A 25 1.06 -13.51 0.86
N VAL A 26 0.45 -13.71 2.03
CA VAL A 26 -0.64 -12.85 2.53
C VAL A 26 -0.14 -11.42 2.76
N PHE A 27 1.05 -11.25 3.34
CA PHE A 27 1.63 -9.93 3.55
C PHE A 27 1.88 -9.19 2.23
N TYR A 28 2.40 -9.88 1.21
CA TYR A 28 2.62 -9.29 -0.12
C TYR A 28 1.33 -8.99 -0.87
N THR A 29 0.30 -9.84 -0.75
CA THR A 29 -1.01 -9.62 -1.39
C THR A 29 -1.80 -8.51 -0.71
N HIS A 30 -1.80 -8.47 0.63
CA HIS A 30 -2.39 -7.36 1.40
C HIS A 30 -1.64 -6.05 1.14
N ARG A 31 -0.30 -6.07 1.00
CA ARG A 31 0.47 -4.92 0.51
C ARG A 31 -0.01 -4.48 -0.86
N ALA A 32 -0.29 -5.40 -1.79
CA ALA A 32 -0.64 -5.04 -3.16
C ALA A 32 -2.03 -4.41 -3.28
N ALA A 33 -3.00 -4.83 -2.45
CA ALA A 33 -4.37 -4.35 -2.50
C ALA A 33 -4.50 -2.83 -2.22
N HIS A 34 -3.63 -2.29 -1.37
CA HIS A 34 -3.61 -0.86 -1.06
C HIS A 34 -2.63 -0.06 -1.95
N GLY A 35 -1.91 -0.71 -2.88
CA GLY A 35 -0.89 -0.07 -3.72
C GLY A 35 0.53 -0.62 -3.49
N ARG A 36 1.36 -0.61 -4.52
CA ARG A 36 2.74 -1.15 -4.46
C ARG A 36 3.64 -0.30 -3.56
N THR A 37 3.51 1.02 -3.61
CA THR A 37 4.36 1.97 -2.86
C THR A 37 3.72 2.42 -1.54
N ALA A 38 4.50 2.99 -0.63
CA ALA A 38 3.98 3.51 0.63
C ALA A 38 3.06 4.71 0.39
N GLU A 39 3.37 5.51 -0.62
CA GLU A 39 2.60 6.67 -1.06
C GLU A 39 1.26 6.25 -1.67
N GLU A 40 1.23 5.21 -2.53
CA GLU A 40 -0.02 4.64 -3.04
C GLU A 40 -0.91 4.15 -1.87
N ARG A 41 -0.34 3.45 -0.87
CA ARG A 41 -1.12 2.95 0.28
C ARG A 41 -1.71 4.04 1.15
N ALA A 42 -0.90 5.00 1.53
CA ALA A 42 -1.40 6.09 2.36
C ALA A 42 -2.46 6.90 1.61
N ALA A 43 -2.23 7.16 0.32
CA ALA A 43 -3.21 7.85 -0.51
C ALA A 43 -4.49 7.03 -0.68
N TYR A 44 -4.40 5.71 -0.81
CA TYR A 44 -5.56 4.81 -0.86
C TYR A 44 -6.43 4.94 0.40
N GLU A 45 -5.83 4.87 1.59
CA GLU A 45 -6.58 5.03 2.83
C GLU A 45 -7.22 6.42 2.95
N ILE A 46 -6.52 7.47 2.49
CA ILE A 46 -7.07 8.83 2.45
C ILE A 46 -8.24 8.91 1.47
N GLY A 47 -8.11 8.33 0.28
CA GLY A 47 -9.14 8.30 -0.75
C GLY A 47 -10.37 7.50 -0.32
N GLU A 48 -10.16 6.36 0.32
CA GLU A 48 -11.23 5.53 0.90
C GLU A 48 -12.01 6.31 1.94
N LYS A 49 -11.34 6.91 2.93
CA LYS A 49 -11.98 7.75 3.97
C LYS A 49 -12.69 8.97 3.39
N ALA A 50 -12.06 9.66 2.44
CA ALA A 50 -12.65 10.81 1.76
C ALA A 50 -13.93 10.40 1.02
N GLY A 51 -13.91 9.23 0.38
CA GLY A 51 -15.09 8.61 -0.20
C GLY A 51 -16.15 8.30 0.84
N GLU A 52 -15.85 7.58 1.93
CA GLU A 52 -16.82 7.25 2.99
C GLU A 52 -17.52 8.48 3.59
N GLN A 53 -16.79 9.60 3.70
CA GLN A 53 -17.31 10.87 4.22
C GLN A 53 -18.11 11.67 3.18
N SER A 54 -17.99 11.31 1.91
CA SER A 54 -18.63 12.02 0.81
C SER A 54 -20.03 11.48 0.52
N PRO A 55 -20.97 12.32 0.05
CA PRO A 55 -22.24 11.84 -0.49
C PRO A 55 -22.01 10.89 -1.67
N ARG A 56 -22.90 9.91 -1.88
CA ARG A 56 -22.77 8.90 -2.96
C ARG A 56 -22.53 9.46 -4.37
N ASP A 57 -22.97 10.70 -4.62
CA ASP A 57 -22.84 11.36 -5.92
C ASP A 57 -21.59 12.26 -6.01
N ALA A 58 -20.72 12.20 -4.99
CA ALA A 58 -19.51 12.99 -4.95
C ALA A 58 -18.56 12.58 -6.07
N LYS A 59 -18.02 13.61 -6.73
CA LYS A 59 -17.05 13.43 -7.78
C LYS A 59 -15.66 13.35 -7.18
N LEU A 60 -14.82 12.58 -7.86
CA LEU A 60 -13.39 12.54 -7.59
C LEU A 60 -12.80 13.95 -7.75
N PRO A 61 -11.89 14.38 -6.86
CA PRO A 61 -11.19 15.65 -7.00
C PRO A 61 -10.47 15.73 -8.35
N SER A 62 -10.34 16.94 -8.89
CA SER A 62 -9.63 17.17 -10.15
C SER A 62 -8.14 16.79 -10.03
N ALA A 63 -7.49 16.51 -11.16
CA ALA A 63 -6.06 16.18 -11.18
C ALA A 63 -5.19 17.29 -10.55
N ALA A 64 -5.58 18.56 -10.70
CA ALA A 64 -4.87 19.68 -10.09
C ALA A 64 -4.99 19.65 -8.55
N GLU A 65 -6.17 19.36 -8.02
CA GLU A 65 -6.42 19.25 -6.58
C GLU A 65 -5.68 18.04 -5.99
N LEU A 66 -5.72 16.89 -6.67
CA LEU A 66 -4.97 15.69 -6.28
C LEU A 66 -3.47 15.97 -6.25
N ASN A 67 -2.91 16.67 -7.24
CA ASN A 67 -1.50 17.03 -7.28
C ASN A 67 -1.11 18.00 -6.15
N MET A 68 -1.97 18.96 -5.79
CA MET A 68 -1.74 19.83 -4.63
C MET A 68 -1.81 19.05 -3.31
N MET A 69 -2.75 18.13 -3.17
CA MET A 69 -2.83 17.26 -1.99
C MET A 69 -1.62 16.34 -1.88
N ALA A 70 -1.18 15.74 -2.99
CA ALA A 70 0.03 14.93 -3.05
C ALA A 70 1.26 15.75 -2.62
N GLN A 71 1.37 16.98 -3.09
CA GLN A 71 2.45 17.88 -2.72
C GLN A 71 2.43 18.21 -1.22
N LYS A 72 1.30 18.63 -0.66
CA LYS A 72 1.18 18.87 0.78
C LYS A 72 1.48 17.63 1.62
N TYR A 73 1.02 16.46 1.16
CA TYR A 73 1.28 15.19 1.82
C TYR A 73 2.77 14.86 1.82
N LEU A 74 3.46 15.07 0.70
CA LEU A 74 4.90 14.85 0.57
C LEU A 74 5.72 15.86 1.36
N GLU A 75 5.31 17.12 1.42
CA GLU A 75 5.92 18.14 2.27
C GLU A 75 5.76 17.80 3.76
N HIS A 76 4.58 17.34 4.18
CA HIS A 76 4.34 16.86 5.54
C HIS A 76 5.08 15.55 5.86
N GLN A 77 5.15 14.59 4.93
CA GLN A 77 5.97 13.38 5.10
C GLN A 77 7.47 13.68 5.11
N GLY A 78 7.92 14.68 4.35
CA GLY A 78 9.32 15.10 4.27
C GLY A 78 9.85 15.71 5.57
N ALA A 79 8.97 16.10 6.50
CA ALA A 79 9.32 16.49 7.86
C ALA A 79 9.63 15.29 8.78
N GLY A 80 9.26 14.06 8.39
CA GLY A 80 9.67 12.82 9.03
C GLY A 80 10.93 12.26 8.36
N ASP A 81 12.08 12.34 9.02
CA ASP A 81 13.39 11.92 8.49
C ASP A 81 13.45 10.45 8.00
N GLU A 82 12.47 9.60 8.36
CA GLU A 82 12.46 8.17 8.09
C GLU A 82 12.18 7.81 6.61
N LEU A 83 11.60 8.72 5.81
CA LEU A 83 11.27 8.47 4.38
C LEU A 83 12.28 9.04 3.37
N ARG A 84 13.30 9.78 3.81
CA ARG A 84 14.36 10.33 2.94
C ARG A 84 15.24 9.25 2.31
N ASN A 85 15.37 8.09 2.98
CA ASN A 85 16.27 7.01 2.55
C ASN A 85 15.64 6.00 1.57
N LEU A 86 14.32 6.07 1.35
CA LEU A 86 13.57 5.19 0.43
C LEU A 86 13.09 5.96 -0.80
N SER A 87 13.96 6.78 -1.39
CA SER A 87 13.64 7.49 -2.63
C SER A 87 13.29 6.46 -3.71
N PRO A 88 12.04 6.38 -4.21
CA PRO A 88 11.67 5.44 -5.24
C PRO A 88 12.45 5.81 -6.50
N ALA A 89 12.88 4.82 -7.28
CA ALA A 89 13.37 5.02 -8.62
C ALA A 89 12.32 5.81 -9.44
N GLY A 90 12.48 7.14 -9.56
CA GLY A 90 11.50 8.03 -10.19
C GLY A 90 11.28 9.40 -9.52
N GLY A 91 11.81 9.63 -8.32
CA GLY A 91 11.82 10.97 -7.68
C GLY A 91 10.44 11.50 -7.26
N LEU A 92 10.34 12.81 -7.08
CA LEU A 92 9.13 13.49 -6.55
C LEU A 92 7.90 13.26 -7.44
N GLN A 93 8.07 13.26 -8.76
CA GLN A 93 6.96 13.10 -9.71
C GLN A 93 6.35 11.69 -9.66
N ALA A 94 7.19 10.65 -9.54
CA ALA A 94 6.71 9.28 -9.37
C ALA A 94 5.95 9.09 -8.05
N ARG A 95 6.39 9.75 -6.97
CA ARG A 95 5.66 9.76 -5.69
C ARG A 95 4.31 10.47 -5.79
N LYS A 96 4.23 11.59 -6.52
CA LYS A 96 2.96 12.29 -6.78
C LYS A 96 1.99 11.41 -7.58
N GLN A 97 2.46 10.78 -8.65
CA GLN A 97 1.63 9.86 -9.46
C GLN A 97 1.15 8.65 -8.64
N ALA A 98 2.04 8.08 -7.81
CA ALA A 98 1.69 7.04 -6.85
C ALA A 98 0.57 7.50 -5.90
N PHE A 99 0.69 8.70 -5.34
CA PHE A 99 -0.35 9.27 -4.49
C PHE A 99 -1.69 9.43 -5.24
N GLU A 100 -1.68 10.07 -6.41
CA GLU A 100 -2.88 10.30 -7.22
C GLU A 100 -3.61 9.00 -7.54
N LYS A 101 -2.86 7.98 -7.94
CA LYS A 101 -3.39 6.65 -8.25
C LYS A 101 -3.99 5.97 -7.02
N GLY A 102 -3.25 5.95 -5.91
CA GLY A 102 -3.72 5.37 -4.65
C GLY A 102 -5.03 6.02 -4.18
N TYR A 103 -5.06 7.35 -4.14
CA TYR A 103 -6.26 8.11 -3.75
C TYR A 103 -7.46 7.79 -4.64
N THR A 104 -7.25 7.74 -5.95
CA THR A 104 -8.31 7.45 -6.92
C THR A 104 -8.87 6.05 -6.70
N ASP A 105 -8.00 5.05 -6.51
CA ASP A 105 -8.41 3.66 -6.28
C ASP A 105 -9.19 3.51 -4.97
N GLY A 106 -8.74 4.18 -3.90
CA GLY A 106 -9.44 4.20 -2.61
C GLY A 106 -10.80 4.88 -2.69
N PHE A 107 -10.89 6.03 -3.36
CA PHE A 107 -12.16 6.74 -3.55
C PHE A 107 -13.14 5.93 -4.41
N ARG A 108 -12.68 5.31 -5.49
CA ARG A 108 -13.53 4.46 -6.36
C ARG A 108 -14.08 3.23 -5.64
N LYS A 109 -13.39 2.69 -4.63
CA LYS A 109 -13.90 1.56 -3.86
C LYS A 109 -15.23 1.89 -3.16
N THR A 110 -15.37 3.12 -2.67
CA THR A 110 -16.59 3.58 -1.98
C THR A 110 -17.57 4.24 -2.94
N HIS A 111 -17.08 4.78 -4.06
CA HIS A 111 -17.84 5.44 -5.11
C HIS A 111 -17.60 4.74 -6.46
N PRO A 112 -18.07 3.49 -6.62
CA PRO A 112 -17.95 2.81 -7.90
C PRO A 112 -18.72 3.61 -8.95
N GLN A 113 -18.00 4.15 -9.94
CA GLN A 113 -18.64 4.76 -11.11
C GLN A 113 -19.53 3.69 -11.75
N GLN A 114 -20.84 3.96 -11.81
CA GLN A 114 -21.78 3.15 -12.58
C GLN A 114 -21.44 3.20 -14.07
#